data_AF-U9UMU2-F1
#
_entry.id   AF-U9UMU2-F1
#
_cell.length_a   1.000
_cell.length_b   1.000
_cell.length_c   1.000
_cell.angle_alpha   90.00
_cell.angle_beta   90.00
_cell.angle_gamma   90.00
#
_symmetry.space_group_name_H-M   'P 1'
#
loop_
_entity.id
_entity.type
_entity.pdbx_description
1 polymer ?
#
loop_
_entity_poly.entity_id
_entity_poly.type
_entity_poly.pdbx_seq_one_letter_code
_entity_poly.pdbx_strand_id
1 'polypeptide(L)'
;SQYFRSAFSNEWAEKKDGKFIFKKPNISPQLFNIILRFIYCGNIELKNLQGPDVLKLLIAVDELNIHPLVSHIQEFLIEHQTEFLYQNPTGILETVYQHETFTDLWNFCLEKICEEPKVLFNSDKFIDLKAPLLESLLKRDDLNMDEIEIWENLLKWCFSQQNIKNEPSKWNKEDITKIERALYRFIPLIRFYDIDPTDFFYKVYCYKDILPQELIHDLLEFHIVPNIKPKSNFTPSRKTNFKSTLIEPNNVSILASWIDKKVLHVIIEKIFLINLNYYIA
;
A
#
# COMPACT_ATOMS: atom_id res chain seq x y z
N SER A 1 -10.46 -26.19 -12.87
CA SER A 1 -9.30 -25.31 -13.14
C SER A 1 -8.78 -25.56 -14.55
N GLN A 2 -8.62 -24.50 -15.35
CA GLN A 2 -8.03 -24.56 -16.69
C GLN A 2 -6.57 -25.02 -16.64
N TYR A 3 -5.88 -24.68 -15.56
CA TYR A 3 -4.51 -25.09 -15.31
C TYR A 3 -4.30 -26.59 -15.44
N PHE A 4 -5.07 -27.40 -14.71
CA PHE A 4 -4.92 -28.86 -14.76
C PHE A 4 -5.33 -29.45 -16.12
N ARG A 5 -6.25 -28.82 -16.85
CA ARG A 5 -6.60 -29.23 -18.22
C ARG A 5 -5.41 -29.04 -19.16
N SER A 6 -4.71 -27.91 -19.05
CA SER A 6 -3.50 -27.64 -19.82
C SER A 6 -2.33 -28.51 -19.35
N ALA A 7 -2.09 -28.60 -18.04
CA ALA A 7 -1.00 -29.38 -17.45
C ALA A 7 -1.08 -30.87 -17.82
N PHE A 8 -2.28 -31.44 -17.88
CA PHE A 8 -2.49 -32.85 -18.24
C PHE A 8 -2.82 -33.07 -19.72
N SER A 9 -2.84 -32.01 -20.54
CA SER A 9 -2.72 -32.16 -21.99
C SER A 9 -1.29 -32.59 -22.34
N ASN A 10 -1.11 -33.23 -23.50
CA ASN A 10 0.16 -33.86 -23.92
C ASN A 10 1.38 -32.90 -24.02
N GLU A 11 1.25 -31.64 -23.63
CA GLU A 11 2.21 -30.57 -23.90
C GLU A 11 3.05 -30.16 -22.69
N TRP A 12 2.62 -30.40 -21.43
CA TRP A 12 3.28 -29.81 -20.24
C TRP A 12 3.80 -30.79 -19.20
N ALA A 13 2.98 -31.70 -18.66
CA ALA A 13 3.44 -32.60 -17.59
C ALA A 13 4.12 -33.85 -18.16
N GLU A 14 5.28 -34.21 -17.59
CA GLU A 14 5.95 -35.47 -17.90
C GLU A 14 5.04 -36.65 -17.51
N LYS A 15 4.88 -37.62 -18.42
CA LYS A 15 4.13 -38.84 -18.15
C LYS A 15 5.07 -40.04 -18.05
N LYS A 16 5.12 -40.67 -16.88
CA LYS A 16 5.87 -41.92 -16.63
C LYS A 16 4.92 -42.96 -16.04
N ASP A 17 4.92 -44.17 -16.60
CA ASP A 17 4.10 -45.31 -16.13
C ASP A 17 2.61 -44.98 -15.94
N GLY A 18 2.04 -44.20 -16.87
CA GLY A 18 0.64 -43.77 -16.82
C GLY A 18 0.33 -42.66 -15.80
N LYS A 19 1.32 -42.20 -15.03
CA LYS A 19 1.18 -41.11 -14.05
C LYS A 19 1.75 -39.81 -14.61
N PHE A 20 1.06 -38.71 -14.34
CA PHE A 20 1.59 -37.36 -14.58
C PHE A 20 2.50 -36.95 -13.43
N ILE A 21 3.70 -36.48 -13.75
CA ILE A 21 4.68 -35.96 -12.78
C ILE A 21 4.62 -34.44 -12.82
N PHE A 22 4.27 -33.86 -11.68
CA PHE A 22 4.10 -32.43 -11.54
C PHE A 22 5.01 -31.89 -10.44
N LYS A 23 5.97 -31.04 -10.80
CA LYS A 23 6.95 -30.47 -9.86
C LYS A 23 6.52 -29.08 -9.41
N LYS A 24 6.08 -28.99 -8.15
CA LYS A 24 5.73 -27.73 -7.48
C LYS A 24 6.45 -27.59 -6.15
N PRO A 25 7.76 -27.29 -6.16
CA PRO A 25 8.55 -27.19 -4.93
C PRO A 25 8.08 -26.06 -4.01
N ASN A 26 7.36 -25.07 -4.55
CA ASN A 26 6.80 -23.93 -3.85
C ASN A 26 5.43 -24.20 -3.18
N ILE A 27 4.80 -25.35 -3.44
CA ILE A 27 3.53 -25.75 -2.81
C ILE A 27 3.81 -26.93 -1.87
N SER A 28 3.58 -26.75 -0.57
CA SER A 28 3.80 -27.83 0.39
C SER A 28 2.74 -28.93 0.24
N PRO A 29 3.05 -30.20 0.61
CA PRO A 29 2.08 -31.29 0.58
C PRO A 29 0.80 -30.99 1.38
N GLN A 30 0.92 -30.27 2.51
CA GLN A 30 -0.20 -29.86 3.33
C GLN A 30 -1.12 -28.90 2.58
N LEU A 31 -0.58 -27.83 1.98
CA LEU A 31 -1.37 -26.86 1.22
C LEU A 31 -1.99 -27.50 -0.02
N PHE A 32 -1.25 -28.36 -0.72
CA PHE A 32 -1.78 -29.08 -1.87
C PHE A 32 -2.93 -30.02 -1.48
N ASN A 33 -2.86 -30.69 -0.33
CA ASN A 33 -3.96 -31.51 0.18
C ASN A 33 -5.24 -30.69 0.45
N ILE A 34 -5.10 -29.47 0.98
CA ILE A 34 -6.22 -28.54 1.18
C ILE A 34 -6.86 -28.19 -0.17
N ILE A 35 -6.04 -27.86 -1.17
CA ILE A 35 -6.49 -27.54 -2.53
C ILE A 35 -7.19 -28.75 -3.17
N LEU A 36 -6.64 -29.96 -3.03
CA LEU A 36 -7.26 -31.19 -3.53
C LEU A 36 -8.62 -31.44 -2.87
N ARG A 37 -8.73 -31.31 -1.54
CA ARG A 37 -10.01 -31.45 -0.84
C ARG A 37 -11.05 -30.48 -1.39
N PHE A 38 -10.68 -29.24 -1.67
CA PHE A 38 -11.59 -28.29 -2.30
C PHE A 38 -12.01 -28.74 -3.72
N ILE A 39 -11.08 -29.19 -4.55
CA ILE A 39 -11.38 -29.63 -5.93
C ILE A 39 -12.41 -30.78 -5.93
N TYR A 40 -12.34 -31.70 -4.97
CA TYR A 40 -13.22 -32.87 -4.91
C TYR A 40 -14.51 -32.64 -4.12
N CYS A 41 -14.45 -31.86 -3.04
CA CYS A 41 -15.55 -31.72 -2.09
C CYS A 41 -16.21 -30.33 -2.10
N GLY A 42 -15.64 -29.35 -2.79
CA GLY A 42 -16.11 -27.96 -2.80
C GLY A 42 -15.94 -27.23 -1.47
N ASN A 43 -15.23 -27.81 -0.49
CA ASN A 43 -15.06 -27.25 0.85
C ASN A 43 -13.59 -27.03 1.17
N ILE A 44 -13.28 -25.96 1.90
CA ILE A 44 -11.94 -25.57 2.33
C ILE A 44 -11.92 -25.22 3.81
N GLU A 45 -10.88 -25.66 4.52
CA GLU A 45 -10.75 -25.46 5.96
C GLU A 45 -9.54 -24.55 6.25
N LEU A 46 -9.81 -23.28 6.54
CA LEU A 46 -8.79 -22.24 6.73
C LEU A 46 -8.50 -21.93 8.21
N LYS A 47 -9.43 -22.26 9.12
CA LYS A 47 -9.39 -21.84 10.54
C LYS A 47 -8.15 -22.27 11.33
N ASN A 48 -7.52 -23.37 10.92
CA ASN A 48 -6.35 -23.92 11.61
C ASN A 48 -5.02 -23.42 11.02
N LEU A 49 -5.07 -22.64 9.94
CA LEU A 49 -3.88 -22.09 9.29
C LEU A 49 -3.50 -20.75 9.91
N GLN A 50 -2.19 -20.51 10.03
CA GLN A 50 -1.65 -19.21 10.41
C GLN A 50 -1.63 -18.28 9.20
N GLY A 51 -1.69 -16.96 9.41
CA GLY A 51 -1.65 -15.94 8.34
C GLY A 51 -0.62 -16.20 7.23
N PRO A 52 0.66 -16.51 7.54
CA PRO A 52 1.67 -16.83 6.52
C PRO A 52 1.32 -18.06 5.66
N ASP A 53 0.67 -19.07 6.24
CA ASP A 53 0.28 -20.28 5.51
C ASP A 53 -0.97 -20.05 4.67
N VAL A 54 -1.88 -19.20 5.13
CA VAL A 54 -3.03 -18.74 4.34
C VAL A 54 -2.56 -17.91 3.14
N LEU A 55 -1.57 -17.03 3.30
CA LEU A 55 -0.98 -16.27 2.19
C LEU A 55 -0.28 -17.20 1.18
N LYS A 56 0.49 -18.19 1.64
CA LYS A 56 1.09 -19.20 0.75
C LYS A 56 0.03 -20.02 0.02
N LEU A 57 -1.08 -20.34 0.69
CA LEU A 57 -2.21 -21.03 0.08
C LEU A 57 -2.84 -20.16 -1.02
N LEU A 58 -3.02 -18.87 -0.77
CA LEU A 58 -3.52 -17.89 -1.74
C LEU A 58 -2.65 -17.86 -3.00
N ILE A 59 -1.32 -17.75 -2.83
CA ILE A 59 -0.34 -17.79 -3.94
C ILE A 59 -0.45 -19.11 -4.72
N ALA A 60 -0.59 -20.24 -4.02
CA ALA A 60 -0.71 -21.54 -4.66
C ALA A 60 -2.01 -21.69 -5.45
N VAL A 61 -3.15 -21.21 -4.95
CA VAL A 61 -4.43 -21.30 -5.68
C VAL A 61 -4.48 -20.37 -6.88
N ASP A 62 -3.79 -19.23 -6.82
CA ASP A 62 -3.61 -18.32 -7.95
C ASP A 62 -2.77 -18.97 -9.05
N GLU A 63 -1.62 -19.53 -8.69
CA GLU A 63 -0.75 -20.25 -9.63
C GLU A 63 -1.47 -21.42 -10.31
N LEU A 64 -2.31 -22.15 -9.57
CA LEU A 64 -3.11 -23.26 -10.08
C LEU A 64 -4.40 -22.81 -10.78
N ASN A 65 -4.60 -21.50 -10.96
CA ASN A 65 -5.74 -20.89 -11.61
C ASN A 65 -7.09 -21.43 -11.09
N ILE A 66 -7.27 -21.33 -9.75
CA ILE A 66 -8.48 -21.73 -9.03
C ILE A 66 -9.19 -20.47 -8.51
N HIS A 67 -9.64 -19.62 -9.44
CA HIS A 67 -10.22 -18.31 -9.12
C HIS A 67 -11.29 -18.29 -8.00
N PRO A 68 -12.23 -19.25 -7.90
CA PRO A 68 -13.21 -19.24 -6.80
C PRO A 68 -12.59 -19.26 -5.39
N LEU A 69 -11.41 -19.88 -5.23
CA LEU A 69 -10.69 -19.88 -3.96
C LEU A 69 -9.91 -18.59 -3.72
N VAL A 70 -9.46 -17.93 -4.78
CA VAL A 70 -8.67 -16.69 -4.65
C VAL A 70 -9.47 -15.63 -3.89
N SER A 71 -10.71 -15.34 -4.31
CA SER A 71 -11.56 -14.37 -3.61
C SER A 71 -11.88 -14.80 -2.17
N HIS A 72 -12.24 -16.08 -1.96
CA HIS A 72 -12.61 -16.56 -0.62
C HIS A 72 -11.44 -16.51 0.38
N ILE A 73 -10.22 -16.83 -0.07
CA ILE A 73 -9.04 -16.78 0.80
C ILE A 73 -8.62 -15.33 1.09
N GLN A 74 -8.77 -14.41 0.12
CA GLN A 74 -8.56 -12.97 0.35
C GLN A 74 -9.50 -12.43 1.43
N GLU A 75 -10.79 -12.72 1.32
CA GLU A 75 -11.81 -12.35 2.32
C GLU A 75 -11.43 -12.89 3.71
N PHE A 76 -11.07 -14.16 3.80
CA PHE A 76 -10.63 -14.77 5.06
C PHE A 76 -9.39 -14.07 5.67
N LEU A 77 -8.40 -13.70 4.85
CA LEU A 77 -7.22 -12.97 5.31
C LEU A 77 -7.60 -11.60 5.88
N ILE A 78 -8.50 -10.89 5.19
CA ILE A 78 -8.96 -9.55 5.58
C ILE A 78 -9.77 -9.61 6.89
N GLU A 79 -10.68 -10.57 7.02
CA GLU A 79 -11.59 -10.67 8.16
C GLU A 79 -10.97 -11.29 9.42
N HIS A 80 -10.01 -12.21 9.25
CA HIS A 80 -9.54 -13.04 10.36
C HIS A 80 -8.02 -13.00 10.58
N GLN A 81 -7.24 -12.47 9.65
CA GLN A 81 -5.77 -12.43 9.72
C GLN A 81 -5.22 -11.00 9.54
N THR A 82 -6.03 -10.00 9.89
CA THR A 82 -5.70 -8.59 9.74
C THR A 82 -4.40 -8.21 10.47
N GLU A 83 -4.17 -8.73 11.67
CA GLU A 83 -2.95 -8.50 12.44
C GLU A 83 -1.70 -8.97 11.68
N PHE A 84 -1.77 -10.15 11.05
CA PHE A 84 -0.68 -10.67 10.22
C PHE A 84 -0.38 -9.73 9.03
N LEU A 85 -1.40 -9.16 8.39
CA LEU A 85 -1.20 -8.22 7.27
C LEU A 85 -0.43 -6.96 7.70
N TYR A 86 -0.55 -6.54 8.96
CA TYR A 86 0.16 -5.37 9.50
C TYR A 86 1.54 -5.66 10.07
N GLN A 87 1.92 -6.91 10.31
CA GLN A 87 3.26 -7.24 10.83
C GLN A 87 4.38 -6.90 9.85
N ASN A 88 4.09 -6.91 8.54
CA ASN A 88 5.07 -6.61 7.49
C ASN A 88 4.42 -5.94 6.27
N PRO A 89 3.95 -4.68 6.39
CA PRO A 89 3.12 -4.03 5.37
C PRO A 89 3.84 -3.93 4.03
N THR A 90 5.15 -3.62 4.03
CA THR A 90 5.97 -3.59 2.79
C THR A 90 5.96 -4.95 2.07
N GLY A 91 6.21 -6.04 2.80
CA GLY A 91 6.29 -7.37 2.18
C GLY A 91 4.93 -7.89 1.71
N ILE A 92 3.85 -7.57 2.44
CA ILE A 92 2.49 -7.90 2.03
C ILE A 92 2.13 -7.12 0.77
N LEU A 93 2.35 -5.81 0.75
CA LEU A 93 2.05 -4.95 -0.40
C LEU A 93 2.82 -5.40 -1.65
N GLU A 94 4.09 -5.76 -1.50
CA GLU A 94 4.88 -6.32 -2.60
C GLU A 94 4.35 -7.65 -3.11
N THR A 95 3.98 -8.56 -2.20
CA THR A 95 3.41 -9.86 -2.57
C THR A 95 2.12 -9.65 -3.35
N VAL A 96 1.21 -8.83 -2.81
CA VAL A 96 -0.08 -8.55 -3.45
C VAL A 96 0.09 -7.91 -4.84
N TYR A 97 1.03 -6.99 -4.99
CA TYR A 97 1.31 -6.35 -6.28
C TYR A 97 1.85 -7.30 -7.36
N GLN A 98 2.45 -8.43 -6.98
CA GLN A 98 2.91 -9.44 -7.93
C GLN A 98 1.78 -10.30 -8.50
N HIS A 99 0.60 -10.26 -7.89
CA HIS A 99 -0.54 -11.11 -8.23
C HIS A 99 -1.75 -10.26 -8.61
N GLU A 100 -1.98 -10.10 -9.92
CA GLU A 100 -3.08 -9.26 -10.47
C GLU A 100 -4.47 -9.66 -9.98
N THR A 101 -4.65 -10.92 -9.57
CA THR A 101 -5.92 -11.45 -9.05
C THR A 101 -6.19 -11.06 -7.60
N PHE A 102 -5.20 -10.50 -6.87
CA PHE A 102 -5.33 -10.17 -5.45
C PHE A 102 -5.94 -8.77 -5.24
N THR A 103 -6.99 -8.45 -6.01
CA THR A 103 -7.60 -7.12 -6.03
C THR A 103 -8.18 -6.71 -4.68
N ASP A 104 -8.78 -7.63 -3.94
CA ASP A 104 -9.44 -7.34 -2.67
C ASP A 104 -8.41 -7.03 -1.58
N LEU A 105 -7.35 -7.83 -1.51
CA LEU A 105 -6.21 -7.54 -0.63
C LEU A 105 -5.47 -6.27 -1.04
N TRP A 106 -5.32 -6.02 -2.33
CA TRP A 106 -4.68 -4.81 -2.84
C TRP A 106 -5.42 -3.57 -2.37
N ASN A 107 -6.74 -3.54 -2.59
CA ASN A 107 -7.58 -2.43 -2.18
C ASN A 107 -7.57 -2.27 -0.65
N PHE A 108 -7.70 -3.36 0.10
CA PHE A 108 -7.63 -3.33 1.56
C PHE A 108 -6.31 -2.77 2.07
N CYS A 109 -5.18 -3.25 1.56
CA CYS A 109 -3.86 -2.76 1.97
C CYS A 109 -3.69 -1.27 1.63
N LEU A 110 -4.10 -0.84 0.44
CA LEU A 110 -4.01 0.57 0.05
C LEU A 110 -4.90 1.48 0.91
N GLU A 111 -6.15 1.09 1.16
CA GLU A 111 -7.07 1.83 2.04
C GLU A 111 -6.43 2.02 3.42
N LYS A 112 -5.89 0.95 4.00
CA LYS A 112 -5.25 0.99 5.32
C LYS A 112 -3.97 1.79 5.37
N ILE A 113 -3.12 1.69 4.36
CA ILE A 113 -1.93 2.54 4.25
C ILE A 113 -2.33 4.00 4.08
N CYS A 114 -3.42 4.31 3.37
CA CYS A 114 -3.86 5.69 3.20
C CYS A 114 -4.50 6.27 4.46
N GLU A 115 -5.24 5.46 5.23
CA GLU A 115 -5.77 5.83 6.54
C GLU A 115 -4.67 6.09 7.57
N GLU A 116 -3.67 5.19 7.64
CA GLU A 116 -2.57 5.27 8.60
C GLU A 116 -1.19 5.12 7.92
N PRO A 117 -0.68 6.14 7.19
CA PRO A 117 0.54 6.01 6.39
C PRO A 117 1.79 5.63 7.18
N LYS A 118 1.81 6.01 8.46
CA LYS A 118 2.93 5.73 9.37
C LYS A 118 3.26 4.23 9.48
N VAL A 119 2.30 3.33 9.29
CA VAL A 119 2.57 1.88 9.31
C VAL A 119 3.57 1.45 8.23
N LEU A 120 3.54 2.12 7.08
CA LEU A 120 4.44 1.86 5.96
C LEU A 120 5.66 2.78 6.02
N PHE A 121 5.45 4.10 6.07
CA PHE A 121 6.51 5.09 5.91
C PHE A 121 7.51 5.12 7.07
N ASN A 122 7.09 4.78 8.30
CA ASN A 122 8.01 4.68 9.44
C ASN A 122 8.73 3.32 9.53
N SER A 123 8.38 2.36 8.66
CA SER A 123 9.04 1.06 8.64
C SER A 123 10.48 1.19 8.15
N ASP A 124 11.42 0.49 8.79
CA ASP A 124 12.80 0.39 8.29
C ASP A 124 12.87 -0.24 6.90
N LYS A 125 11.85 -1.03 6.50
CA LYS A 125 11.75 -1.65 5.19
C LYS A 125 11.19 -0.73 4.11
N PHE A 126 10.73 0.48 4.46
CA PHE A 126 10.18 1.43 3.50
C PHE A 126 11.19 1.77 2.39
N ILE A 127 12.46 1.89 2.74
CA ILE A 127 13.53 2.20 1.79
C ILE A 127 13.70 1.13 0.71
N ASP A 128 13.24 -0.10 0.95
CA ASP A 128 13.31 -1.22 0.01
C ASP A 128 12.09 -1.30 -0.93
N LEU A 129 11.07 -0.47 -0.69
CA LEU A 129 9.83 -0.48 -1.46
C LEU A 129 10.11 -0.22 -2.94
N LYS A 130 9.56 -1.07 -3.81
CA LYS A 130 9.73 -0.91 -5.27
C LYS A 130 9.13 0.40 -5.78
N ALA A 131 9.82 1.05 -6.70
CA ALA A 131 9.42 2.33 -7.27
C ALA A 131 7.95 2.38 -7.78
N PRO A 132 7.41 1.37 -8.49
CA PRO A 132 6.01 1.40 -8.94
C PRO A 132 4.97 1.41 -7.80
N LEU A 133 5.31 0.79 -6.66
CA LEU A 133 4.44 0.77 -5.47
C LEU A 133 4.41 2.15 -4.81
N LEU A 134 5.60 2.74 -4.62
CA LEU A 134 5.70 4.11 -4.11
C LEU A 134 4.96 5.08 -5.03
N GLU A 135 5.13 4.93 -6.35
CA GLU A 135 4.44 5.76 -7.34
C GLU A 135 2.91 5.62 -7.23
N SER A 136 2.42 4.40 -7.03
CA SER A 136 0.98 4.13 -6.86
C SER A 136 0.42 4.78 -5.61
N LEU A 137 1.17 4.76 -4.50
CA LEU A 137 0.79 5.43 -3.25
C LEU A 137 0.79 6.96 -3.41
N LEU A 138 1.81 7.52 -4.03
CA LEU A 138 1.91 8.97 -4.25
C LEU A 138 0.88 9.49 -5.27
N LYS A 139 0.32 8.66 -6.14
CA LYS A 139 -0.80 9.08 -7.01
C LYS A 139 -2.10 9.30 -6.25
N ARG A 140 -2.27 8.72 -5.06
CA ARG A 140 -3.52 8.78 -4.31
C ARG A 140 -3.75 10.15 -3.69
N ASP A 141 -5.00 10.60 -3.78
CA ASP A 141 -5.48 11.84 -3.17
C ASP A 141 -5.91 11.65 -1.71
N ASP A 142 -6.20 10.41 -1.28
CA ASP A 142 -6.67 10.06 0.06
C ASP A 142 -5.56 9.60 1.02
N LEU A 143 -4.29 9.72 0.61
CA LEU A 143 -3.15 9.43 1.47
C LEU A 143 -3.05 10.49 2.59
N ASN A 144 -3.39 10.08 3.82
CA ASN A 144 -3.48 10.95 5.01
C ASN A 144 -2.10 11.27 5.62
N MET A 145 -1.27 11.98 4.87
CA MET A 145 0.08 12.38 5.27
C MET A 145 0.39 13.79 4.76
N ASP A 146 1.09 14.60 5.57
CA ASP A 146 1.50 15.93 5.14
C ASP A 146 2.50 15.85 3.98
N GLU A 147 2.34 16.75 2.99
CA GLU A 147 3.21 16.76 1.80
C GLU A 147 4.70 16.88 2.13
N ILE A 148 5.02 17.56 3.21
CA ILE A 148 6.41 17.67 3.65
C ILE A 148 6.95 16.33 4.16
N GLU A 149 6.15 15.57 4.92
CA GLU A 149 6.54 14.23 5.38
C GLU A 149 6.69 13.28 4.19
N ILE A 150 5.82 13.40 3.18
CA ILE A 150 5.92 12.63 1.94
C ILE A 150 7.24 12.95 1.22
N TRP A 151 7.57 14.23 1.08
CA TRP A 151 8.82 14.68 0.46
C TRP A 151 10.06 14.15 1.19
N GLU A 152 10.11 14.27 2.52
CA GLU A 152 11.24 13.80 3.32
C GLU A 152 11.41 12.27 3.23
N ASN A 153 10.31 11.52 3.23
CA ASN A 153 10.35 10.07 3.03
C ASN A 153 10.81 9.69 1.62
N LEU A 154 10.33 10.39 0.59
CA LEU A 154 10.77 10.18 -0.80
C LEU A 154 12.28 10.41 -0.93
N LEU A 155 12.83 11.44 -0.30
CA LEU A 155 14.27 11.69 -0.25
C LEU A 155 15.02 10.56 0.47
N LYS A 156 14.53 10.13 1.65
CA LYS A 156 15.10 9.00 2.40
C LYS A 156 15.16 7.73 1.54
N TRP A 157 14.07 7.41 0.84
CA TRP A 157 14.01 6.30 -0.11
C TRP A 157 15.02 6.47 -1.25
N CYS A 158 15.04 7.64 -1.89
CA CYS A 158 15.93 7.91 -3.02
C CYS A 158 17.41 7.76 -2.64
N PHE A 159 17.82 8.35 -1.51
CA PHE A 159 19.20 8.29 -1.04
C PHE A 159 19.65 6.87 -0.69
N SER A 160 18.75 6.07 -0.10
CA SER A 160 19.00 4.66 0.15
C SER A 160 19.18 3.87 -1.15
N GLN A 161 18.28 4.09 -2.12
CA GLN A 161 18.33 3.41 -3.43
C GLN A 161 19.59 3.75 -4.24
N GLN A 162 20.05 5.01 -4.17
CA GLN A 162 21.25 5.46 -4.88
C GLN A 162 22.55 5.27 -4.07
N ASN A 163 22.45 4.82 -2.81
CA ASN A 163 23.57 4.75 -1.85
C ASN A 163 24.33 6.09 -1.73
N ILE A 164 23.58 7.19 -1.64
CA ILE A 164 24.10 8.56 -1.53
C ILE A 164 23.81 9.09 -0.12
N LYS A 165 24.76 9.81 0.47
CA LYS A 165 24.56 10.49 1.76
C LYS A 165 23.75 11.77 1.57
N ASN A 166 22.85 12.07 2.50
CA ASN A 166 22.06 13.30 2.51
C ASN A 166 22.91 14.51 2.95
N GLU A 167 23.81 14.96 2.07
CA GLU A 167 24.67 16.12 2.28
C GLU A 167 24.70 16.97 0.99
N PRO A 168 23.67 17.78 0.71
CA PRO A 168 23.53 18.51 -0.56
C PRO A 168 24.76 19.33 -0.96
N SER A 169 25.45 19.91 0.02
CA SER A 169 26.65 20.72 -0.19
C SER A 169 27.89 19.93 -0.66
N LYS A 170 27.88 18.60 -0.55
CA LYS A 170 29.01 17.73 -0.93
C LYS A 170 28.75 16.90 -2.18
N TRP A 171 27.56 17.01 -2.78
CA TRP A 171 27.23 16.24 -3.98
C TRP A 171 28.04 16.72 -5.18
N ASN A 172 28.55 15.76 -5.95
CA ASN A 172 29.14 16.04 -7.25
C ASN A 172 28.08 16.00 -8.36
N LYS A 173 28.45 16.35 -9.59
CA LYS A 173 27.52 16.36 -10.74
C LYS A 173 26.92 14.99 -11.05
N GLU A 174 27.66 13.91 -10.81
CA GLU A 174 27.18 12.54 -11.03
C GLU A 174 26.13 12.14 -9.99
N ASP A 175 26.35 12.50 -8.71
CA ASP A 175 25.39 12.28 -7.63
C ASP A 175 24.07 13.01 -7.91
N ILE A 176 24.15 14.28 -8.29
CA ILE A 176 22.99 15.10 -8.69
C ILE A 176 22.23 14.40 -9.82
N THR A 177 22.92 13.99 -10.88
CA THR A 177 22.29 13.32 -12.05
C THR A 177 21.59 12.01 -11.66
N LYS A 178 22.16 11.23 -10.72
CA LYS A 178 21.54 9.99 -10.23
C LYS A 178 20.26 10.28 -9.43
N ILE A 179 20.31 11.27 -8.55
CA ILE A 179 19.16 11.69 -7.74
C ILE A 179 18.04 12.24 -8.63
N GLU A 180 18.37 13.13 -9.57
CA GLU A 180 17.40 13.68 -10.52
C GLU A 180 16.67 12.58 -11.29
N ARG A 181 17.40 11.61 -11.84
CA ARG A 181 16.81 10.48 -12.57
C ARG A 181 15.91 9.62 -11.69
N ALA A 182 16.31 9.38 -10.44
CA ALA A 182 15.52 8.59 -9.50
C ALA A 182 14.23 9.31 -9.10
N LEU A 183 14.29 10.62 -8.86
CA LEU A 183 13.15 11.43 -8.44
C LEU A 183 12.24 11.86 -9.58
N TYR A 184 12.72 11.90 -10.83
CA TYR A 184 12.02 12.47 -11.98
C TYR A 184 10.55 12.04 -12.10
N ARG A 185 10.26 10.75 -11.93
CA ARG A 185 8.89 10.20 -12.02
C ARG A 185 7.99 10.59 -10.84
N PHE A 186 8.58 10.97 -9.72
CA PHE A 186 7.88 11.27 -8.46
C PHE A 186 7.67 12.76 -8.24
N ILE A 187 8.54 13.63 -8.78
CA ILE A 187 8.40 15.10 -8.66
C ILE A 187 6.99 15.59 -9.03
N PRO A 188 6.36 15.14 -10.14
CA PRO A 188 5.00 15.56 -10.49
C PRO A 188 3.91 15.07 -9.52
N LEU A 189 4.21 14.11 -8.63
CA LEU A 189 3.27 13.50 -7.69
C LEU A 189 3.28 14.18 -6.31
N ILE A 190 4.20 15.11 -6.07
CA ILE A 190 4.30 15.89 -4.83
C ILE A 190 3.52 17.19 -5.01
N ARG A 191 2.61 17.49 -4.08
CA ARG A 191 1.83 18.74 -4.11
C ARG A 191 2.62 19.85 -3.41
N PHE A 192 3.71 20.28 -4.02
CA PHE A 192 4.65 21.27 -3.42
C PHE A 192 3.96 22.55 -2.94
N TYR A 193 2.88 22.98 -3.59
CA TYR A 193 2.10 24.16 -3.20
C TYR A 193 1.34 24.02 -1.87
N ASP A 194 1.18 22.80 -1.37
CA ASP A 194 0.56 22.52 -0.06
C ASP A 194 1.59 22.47 1.08
N ILE A 195 2.89 22.58 0.77
CA ILE A 195 3.97 22.71 1.74
C ILE A 195 3.99 24.16 2.24
N ASP A 196 4.12 24.37 3.54
CA ASP A 196 4.14 25.73 4.08
C ASP A 196 5.46 26.45 3.74
N PRO A 197 5.49 27.79 3.72
CA PRO A 197 6.67 28.54 3.32
C PRO A 197 7.93 28.25 4.15
N THR A 198 7.78 27.93 5.44
CA THR A 198 8.90 27.61 6.33
C THR A 198 9.54 26.30 5.91
N ASP A 199 8.72 25.27 5.77
CA ASP A 199 9.20 23.94 5.36
C ASP A 199 9.71 23.96 3.92
N PHE A 200 9.07 24.70 3.02
CA PHE A 200 9.60 24.91 1.67
C PHE A 200 11.03 25.45 1.71
N PHE A 201 11.29 26.52 2.48
CA PHE A 201 12.61 27.14 2.51
C PHE A 201 13.69 26.22 3.10
N TYR A 202 13.40 25.55 4.23
CA TYR A 202 14.41 24.77 4.94
C TYR A 202 14.57 23.33 4.45
N LYS A 203 13.51 22.71 3.92
CA LYS A 203 13.48 21.27 3.61
C LYS A 203 13.27 20.95 2.13
N VAL A 204 12.80 21.89 1.32
CA VAL A 204 12.65 21.70 -0.14
C VAL A 204 13.71 22.47 -0.91
N TYR A 205 13.83 23.79 -0.66
CA TYR A 205 14.70 24.69 -1.41
C TYR A 205 16.20 24.37 -1.24
N CYS A 206 16.59 23.75 -0.12
CA CYS A 206 17.96 23.24 0.08
C CYS A 206 18.36 22.15 -0.93
N TYR A 207 17.38 21.56 -1.64
CA TYR A 207 17.55 20.59 -2.71
C TYR A 207 17.27 21.17 -4.11
N LYS A 208 17.30 22.49 -4.28
CA LYS A 208 17.00 23.15 -5.58
C LYS A 208 17.81 22.63 -6.77
N ASP A 209 19.01 22.10 -6.54
CA ASP A 209 19.92 21.63 -7.60
C ASP A 209 19.50 20.29 -8.20
N ILE A 210 18.62 19.52 -7.53
CA ILE A 210 18.06 18.25 -8.03
C ILE A 210 16.59 18.39 -8.51
N LEU A 211 16.05 19.61 -8.45
CA LEU A 211 14.66 19.92 -8.81
C LEU A 211 14.64 20.70 -10.13
N PRO A 212 13.59 20.55 -10.96
CA PRO A 212 13.45 21.34 -12.18
C PRO A 212 13.49 22.84 -11.88
N GLN A 213 14.29 23.59 -12.64
CA GLN A 213 14.47 25.04 -12.41
C GLN A 213 13.15 25.82 -12.52
N GLU A 214 12.29 25.45 -13.47
CA GLU A 214 10.95 26.05 -13.63
C GLU A 214 10.08 25.83 -12.39
N LEU A 215 10.11 24.62 -11.81
CA LEU A 215 9.38 24.30 -10.60
C LEU A 215 9.86 25.16 -9.42
N ILE A 216 11.18 25.29 -9.24
CA ILE A 216 11.74 26.12 -8.16
C ILE A 216 11.35 27.59 -8.34
N HIS A 217 11.41 28.11 -9.57
CA HIS A 217 11.02 29.49 -9.86
C HIS A 217 9.54 29.74 -9.52
N ASP A 218 8.64 28.85 -9.95
CA ASP A 218 7.21 28.98 -9.69
C ASP A 218 6.87 28.87 -8.20
N LEU A 219 7.53 27.97 -7.46
CA LEU A 219 7.35 27.84 -6.01
C LEU A 219 7.87 29.07 -5.26
N LEU A 220 9.02 29.62 -5.66
CA LEU A 220 9.55 30.86 -5.08
C LEU A 220 8.58 32.02 -5.30
N GLU A 221 8.07 32.19 -6.52
CA GLU A 221 7.10 33.24 -6.82
C GLU A 221 5.84 33.07 -5.98
N PHE A 222 5.31 31.85 -5.88
CA PHE A 222 4.13 31.53 -5.08
C PHE A 222 4.29 31.87 -3.59
N HIS A 223 5.44 31.58 -2.99
CA HIS A 223 5.66 31.83 -1.56
C HIS A 223 6.05 33.29 -1.23
N ILE A 224 6.67 34.02 -2.18
CA ILE A 224 7.18 35.38 -1.95
C ILE A 224 6.16 36.45 -2.35
N VAL A 225 5.46 36.25 -3.46
CA VAL A 225 4.57 37.27 -4.04
C VAL A 225 3.15 37.08 -3.51
N PRO A 226 2.56 38.09 -2.85
CA PRO A 226 1.20 37.99 -2.33
C PRO A 226 0.16 37.72 -3.44
N ASN A 227 -0.82 36.86 -3.14
CA ASN A 227 -1.96 36.56 -4.01
C ASN A 227 -1.64 35.87 -5.36
N ILE A 228 -0.44 35.29 -5.52
CA ILE A 228 -0.14 34.43 -6.66
C ILE A 228 -0.91 33.11 -6.55
N LYS A 229 -1.45 32.67 -7.68
CA LYS A 229 -2.06 31.35 -7.82
C LYS A 229 -1.02 30.37 -8.38
N PRO A 230 -1.08 29.08 -8.01
CA PRO A 230 -0.24 28.04 -8.60
C PRO A 230 -0.39 28.02 -10.13
N LYS A 231 0.73 27.89 -10.85
CA LYS A 231 0.75 27.91 -12.32
C LYS A 231 0.59 26.52 -12.96
N SER A 232 0.87 25.43 -12.23
CA SER A 232 0.88 24.07 -12.79
C SER A 232 -0.43 23.30 -12.56
N ASN A 233 -0.64 22.28 -13.40
CA ASN A 233 -1.85 21.44 -13.42
C ASN A 233 -2.13 20.82 -12.06
N PHE A 234 -3.32 21.12 -11.54
CA PHE A 234 -3.84 20.78 -10.23
C PHE A 234 -3.89 19.25 -9.99
N THR A 235 -2.95 18.72 -9.21
CA THR A 235 -3.29 17.59 -8.34
C THR A 235 -4.08 18.15 -7.15
N PRO A 236 -5.26 17.59 -6.82
CA PRO A 236 -6.03 18.01 -5.66
C PRO A 236 -5.17 17.92 -4.40
N SER A 237 -5.34 18.85 -3.47
CA SER A 237 -4.66 18.77 -2.18
C SER A 237 -5.05 17.48 -1.46
N ARG A 238 -4.06 16.75 -0.92
CA ARG A 238 -4.30 15.60 -0.05
C ARG A 238 -4.82 16.02 1.33
N LYS A 239 -4.68 17.30 1.67
CA LYS A 239 -5.23 17.85 2.90
C LYS A 239 -6.74 17.77 2.80
N THR A 240 -7.33 16.90 3.62
CA THR A 240 -8.74 16.99 3.93
C THR A 240 -8.95 18.34 4.61
N ASN A 241 -9.50 19.32 3.88
CA ASN A 241 -9.71 20.69 4.35
C ASN A 241 -10.82 20.78 5.41
N PHE A 242 -10.75 19.94 6.46
CA PHE A 242 -11.55 20.09 7.67
C PHE A 242 -10.74 20.87 8.69
N LYS A 243 -10.70 22.20 8.53
CA LYS A 243 -10.45 23.09 9.69
C LYS A 243 -11.72 23.11 10.56
N SER A 244 -12.08 21.98 11.16
CA SER A 244 -13.08 21.92 12.22
C SER A 244 -12.37 22.08 13.55
N THR A 245 -12.79 23.02 14.38
CA THR A 245 -12.30 23.18 15.76
C THR A 245 -12.69 22.00 16.66
N LEU A 246 -13.59 21.13 16.18
CA LEU A 246 -14.22 20.05 16.93
C LEU A 246 -13.80 18.64 16.47
N ILE A 247 -13.26 18.50 15.24
CA ILE A 247 -13.00 17.20 14.62
C ILE A 247 -11.63 17.26 13.95
N GLU A 248 -10.65 16.53 14.49
CA GLU A 248 -9.35 16.36 13.86
C GLU A 248 -9.47 15.60 12.52
N PRO A 249 -8.58 15.83 11.53
CA PRO A 249 -8.59 15.14 10.25
C PRO A 249 -8.64 13.60 10.36
N ASN A 250 -7.94 13.03 11.36
CA ASN A 250 -7.96 11.59 11.63
C ASN A 250 -9.32 11.07 12.10
N ASN A 251 -10.18 11.93 12.67
CA ASN A 251 -11.53 11.56 13.06
C ASN A 251 -12.47 11.53 11.85
N VAL A 252 -12.13 12.21 10.75
CA VAL A 252 -12.96 12.25 9.54
C VAL A 252 -12.94 10.92 8.82
N SER A 253 -11.78 10.26 8.69
CA SER A 253 -11.69 8.92 8.10
C SER A 253 -12.46 7.89 8.93
N ILE A 254 -12.38 7.99 10.27
CA ILE A 254 -13.17 7.16 11.19
C ILE A 254 -14.67 7.40 11.00
N LEU A 255 -15.11 8.67 10.97
CA LEU A 255 -16.51 9.02 10.78
C LEU A 255 -17.04 8.61 9.40
N ALA A 256 -16.25 8.77 8.34
CA ALA A 256 -16.58 8.31 7.00
C ALA A 256 -16.70 6.77 6.96
N SER A 257 -15.77 6.06 7.62
CA SER A 257 -15.85 4.60 7.74
C SER A 257 -17.10 4.13 8.50
N TRP A 258 -17.62 4.93 9.44
CA TRP A 258 -18.88 4.64 10.15
C TRP A 258 -20.13 4.94 9.33
N ILE A 259 -20.03 5.86 8.36
CA ILE A 259 -21.12 6.20 7.44
C ILE A 259 -21.19 5.18 6.29
N ASP A 260 -20.05 4.81 5.72
CA ASP A 260 -19.96 3.87 4.60
C ASP A 260 -20.17 2.42 5.04
N LYS A 261 -19.71 2.06 6.24
CA LYS A 261 -20.05 0.76 6.82
C LYS A 261 -21.36 0.89 7.59
N LYS A 262 -22.41 0.22 7.09
CA LYS A 262 -23.62 -0.18 7.85
C LYS A 262 -23.27 -1.10 9.04
N VAL A 263 -22.35 -0.70 9.92
CA VAL A 263 -21.96 -1.38 11.17
C VAL A 263 -22.65 -0.66 12.33
N LEU A 264 -23.88 -0.16 12.11
CA LEU A 264 -24.71 0.33 13.20
C LEU A 264 -25.10 -0.80 14.17
N HIS A 265 -25.17 -2.05 13.73
CA HIS A 265 -25.79 -3.10 14.55
C HIS A 265 -24.92 -3.59 15.73
N VAL A 266 -23.60 -3.61 15.59
CA VAL A 266 -22.67 -4.11 16.63
C VAL A 266 -22.30 -3.01 17.64
N ILE A 267 -22.26 -1.75 17.19
CA ILE A 267 -21.93 -0.61 18.06
C ILE A 267 -23.16 -0.20 18.89
N ILE A 268 -24.38 -0.28 18.34
CA ILE A 268 -25.60 -0.01 19.11
C ILE A 268 -25.77 -1.01 20.27
N GLU A 269 -25.52 -2.31 20.07
CA GLU A 269 -25.59 -3.28 21.18
C GLU A 269 -24.56 -3.00 22.29
N LYS A 270 -23.33 -2.60 21.94
CA LYS A 270 -22.31 -2.23 22.93
C LYS A 270 -22.62 -0.91 23.64
N ILE A 271 -23.15 0.09 22.95
CA ILE A 271 -23.56 1.37 23.56
C ILE A 271 -24.80 1.17 24.46
N PHE A 272 -25.72 0.28 24.10
CA PHE A 272 -26.88 -0.05 24.95
C PHE A 272 -26.47 -0.77 26.24
N LEU A 273 -25.47 -1.67 26.16
CA LEU A 273 -24.92 -2.36 27.33
C LEU A 273 -24.12 -1.43 28.27
N ILE A 274 -23.41 -0.45 27.73
CA ILE A 274 -22.66 0.54 28.53
C ILE A 274 -23.62 1.50 29.26
N ASN A 275 -24.72 1.92 28.62
CA ASN A 275 -25.70 2.82 29.24
C ASN A 275 -26.57 2.14 30.31
N LEU A 276 -26.83 0.83 30.21
CA LEU A 276 -27.55 0.09 31.26
C LEU A 276 -26.74 -0.06 32.56
N ASN A 277 -25.41 -0.20 32.47
CA ASN A 277 -24.54 -0.27 33.65
C ASN A 277 -24.35 1.09 34.35
N TYR A 278 -24.67 2.20 33.69
CA TYR A 278 -24.60 3.55 34.27
C TYR A 278 -25.89 3.95 35.01
N TYR A 279 -26.98 3.20 34.85
CA TYR A 279 -28.29 3.49 35.47
C TYR A 279 -28.69 2.53 36.60
N ILE A 280 -27.89 1.51 36.90
CA ILE A 280 -28.16 0.51 37.95
C ILE A 280 -26.99 0.40 38.96
N ALA A 281 -26.23 1.47 39.17
CA ALA A 281 -25.22 1.58 40.22
C ALA A 281 -25.43 2.84 41.06
#